data_AF-A0A1G3HD81-F1
#
_entry.id   AF-A0A1G3HD81-F1
#
_cell.length_a   1.000
_cell.length_b   1.000
_cell.length_c   1.000
_cell.angle_alpha   90.00
_cell.angle_beta   90.00
_cell.angle_gamma   90.00
#
_symmetry.space_group_name_H-M   'P 1'
#
loop_
_entity.id
_entity.type
_entity.pdbx_description
1 polymer ?
#
loop_
_entity_poly.entity_id
_entity_poly.type
_entity_poly.pdbx_seq_one_letter_code
_entity_poly.pdbx_strand_id
1 'polypeptide(L)'
;MKRIDDLLIWLAAAACLGLWLWSLAVGPVSPHFLIVVAVLLAGTILFSYGERRRWKDKQRSHVAELQDVMSEYQVLSDEAMAHAELQFSSLENDMREAQEIIRTSVSKLSGSLTGLESQSSDQRQILRSLIDQMLNMTGQNASAQEQVSLQRFFDETNVLIAEFVSKMTQIQSTSQGIAASFEEMQGKVALINRSLNDIAGITKQTDLLALNAAIEAARAGEAGRGFAVVADEVRNLAARTGEFNVDIRTSLSDIMKSLQEVGARVADATSIDMSLAEKSRTTLQDLGSELLALTSKAREHSDHITAITEQMHEMTEEGVMAMQFEDIVTQMMSRISQRTTNVGDYMHAFLALQYDNEADGLQRFRSRSQKLVALLVNSHVQGDAMKASHAGASAMSSSDGDIELF
;
A
#
# COMPACT_ATOMS: atom_id res chain seq x y z
N MET A 1 79.09 14.94 -43.52
CA MET A 1 79.90 14.75 -44.74
C MET A 1 80.59 16.01 -45.26
N LYS A 2 80.66 17.15 -44.54
CA LYS A 2 81.42 18.34 -45.00
C LYS A 2 82.93 18.11 -45.22
N ARG A 3 83.49 17.05 -44.64
CA ARG A 3 84.94 16.81 -44.61
C ARG A 3 85.57 16.38 -45.94
N ILE A 4 84.85 15.68 -46.81
CA ILE A 4 85.45 15.05 -48.01
C ILE A 4 85.62 16.08 -49.13
N ASP A 5 84.61 16.90 -49.38
CA ASP A 5 84.65 17.97 -50.39
C ASP A 5 85.71 19.02 -50.02
N ASP A 6 85.79 19.41 -48.74
CA ASP A 6 86.82 20.33 -48.26
C ASP A 6 88.22 19.72 -48.41
N LEU A 7 88.38 18.41 -48.12
CA LEU A 7 89.66 17.69 -48.32
C LEU A 7 90.09 17.68 -49.78
N LEU A 8 89.18 17.45 -50.73
CA LEU A 8 89.45 17.42 -52.17
C LEU A 8 89.84 18.80 -52.71
N ILE A 9 89.19 19.86 -52.24
CA ILE A 9 89.53 21.24 -52.61
C ILE A 9 90.90 21.61 -52.05
N TRP A 10 91.21 21.26 -50.79
CA TRP A 10 92.54 21.48 -50.19
C TRP A 10 93.64 20.65 -50.88
N LEU A 11 93.35 19.40 -51.27
CA LEU A 11 94.27 18.55 -52.04
C LEU A 11 94.58 19.13 -53.42
N ALA A 12 93.55 19.63 -54.13
CA ALA A 12 93.72 20.28 -55.41
C ALA A 12 94.50 21.60 -55.30
N ALA A 13 94.22 22.39 -54.27
CA ALA A 13 94.99 23.61 -53.97
C ALA A 13 96.45 23.29 -53.67
N ALA A 14 96.73 22.26 -52.86
CA ALA A 14 98.09 21.82 -52.55
C ALA A 14 98.83 21.29 -53.78
N ALA A 15 98.16 20.53 -54.67
CA ALA A 15 98.73 20.07 -55.93
C ALA A 15 99.07 21.23 -56.88
N CYS A 16 98.19 22.24 -56.97
CA CYS A 16 98.44 23.46 -57.74
C CYS A 16 99.63 24.27 -57.17
N LEU A 17 99.76 24.34 -55.84
CA LEU A 17 100.86 25.03 -55.16
C LEU A 17 102.19 24.29 -55.37
N GLY A 18 102.18 22.95 -55.30
CA GLY A 18 103.35 22.12 -55.62
C GLY A 18 103.80 22.25 -57.07
N LEU A 19 102.85 22.27 -58.02
CA LEU A 19 103.12 22.55 -59.44
C LEU A 19 103.69 23.97 -59.63
N TRP A 20 103.14 24.97 -58.97
CA TRP A 20 103.64 26.34 -59.02
C TRP A 20 105.08 26.47 -58.48
N LEU A 21 105.39 25.83 -57.35
CA LEU A 21 106.75 25.78 -56.79
C LEU A 21 107.74 25.05 -57.71
N TRP A 22 107.32 23.94 -58.34
CA TRP A 22 108.13 23.25 -59.35
C TRP A 22 108.46 24.16 -60.53
N SER A 23 107.48 24.94 -60.97
CA SER A 23 107.60 25.86 -62.10
C SER A 23 108.64 26.97 -61.87
N LEU A 24 108.87 27.37 -60.62
CA LEU A 24 109.91 28.33 -60.22
C LEU A 24 111.33 27.74 -60.25
N ALA A 25 111.48 26.42 -60.10
CA ALA A 25 112.79 25.76 -60.00
C ALA A 25 113.42 25.38 -61.35
N VAL A 26 112.63 25.28 -62.43
CA VAL A 26 113.05 24.64 -63.70
C VAL A 26 113.25 25.62 -64.88
N GLY A 27 113.00 26.93 -64.71
CA GLY A 27 113.16 27.95 -65.76
C GLY A 27 111.89 28.21 -66.59
N PRO A 28 111.93 29.04 -67.66
CA PRO A 28 110.72 29.60 -68.29
C PRO A 28 109.79 28.50 -68.79
N VAL A 29 108.62 28.45 -68.17
CA VAL A 29 107.63 27.39 -68.32
C VAL A 29 106.74 27.69 -69.52
N SER A 30 106.43 26.69 -70.34
CA SER A 30 105.58 26.91 -71.53
C SER A 30 104.16 27.34 -71.14
N PRO A 31 103.45 28.12 -71.99
CA PRO A 31 102.07 28.53 -71.75
C PRO A 31 101.11 27.36 -71.46
N HIS A 32 101.43 26.15 -71.94
CA HIS A 32 100.64 24.94 -71.72
C HIS A 32 100.59 24.50 -70.24
N PHE A 33 101.56 24.92 -69.41
CA PHE A 33 101.56 24.57 -67.98
C PHE A 33 100.46 25.27 -67.18
N LEU A 34 100.20 26.55 -67.48
CA LEU A 34 99.10 27.31 -66.87
C LEU A 34 97.73 26.73 -67.27
N ILE A 35 97.63 26.14 -68.47
CA ILE A 35 96.42 25.48 -68.96
C ILE A 35 96.13 24.23 -68.12
N VAL A 36 97.14 23.42 -67.76
CA VAL A 36 96.95 22.21 -66.94
C VAL A 36 96.44 22.56 -65.54
N VAL A 37 97.00 23.59 -64.90
CA VAL A 37 96.55 24.07 -63.59
C VAL A 37 95.12 24.61 -63.66
N ALA A 38 94.80 25.39 -64.70
CA ALA A 38 93.45 25.91 -64.93
C ALA A 38 92.43 24.78 -65.14
N VAL A 39 92.79 23.72 -65.89
CA VAL A 39 91.92 22.56 -66.11
C VAL A 39 91.70 21.76 -64.82
N LEU A 40 92.72 21.57 -63.99
CA LEU A 40 92.58 20.88 -62.70
C LEU A 40 91.68 21.65 -61.72
N LEU A 41 91.84 22.97 -61.63
CA LEU A 41 90.98 23.84 -60.82
C LEU A 41 89.54 23.86 -61.35
N ALA A 42 89.36 23.96 -62.67
CA ALA A 42 88.04 23.89 -63.28
C ALA A 42 87.36 22.53 -63.02
N GLY A 43 88.12 21.42 -63.10
CA GLY A 43 87.64 20.08 -62.81
C GLY A 43 87.19 19.88 -61.36
N THR A 44 87.94 20.40 -60.38
CA THR A 44 87.58 20.29 -58.95
C THR A 44 86.41 21.20 -58.57
N ILE A 45 86.32 22.39 -59.19
CA ILE A 45 85.14 23.27 -59.05
C ILE A 45 83.89 22.60 -59.64
N LEU A 46 83.99 22.01 -60.83
CA LEU A 46 82.87 21.29 -61.45
C LEU A 46 82.45 20.06 -60.64
N PHE A 47 83.42 19.29 -60.12
CA PHE A 47 83.15 18.12 -59.28
C PHE A 47 82.49 18.52 -57.95
N SER A 48 83.05 19.50 -57.24
CA SER A 48 82.46 19.99 -55.98
C SER A 48 81.10 20.65 -56.18
N TYR A 49 80.86 21.34 -57.30
CA TYR A 49 79.54 21.85 -57.67
C TYR A 49 78.56 20.70 -57.93
N GLY A 50 79.00 19.65 -58.63
CA GLY A 50 78.23 18.43 -58.86
C GLY A 50 77.86 17.69 -57.57
N GLU A 51 78.80 17.48 -56.66
CA GLU A 51 78.55 16.85 -55.36
C GLU A 51 77.66 17.70 -54.46
N ARG A 52 77.88 19.02 -54.38
CA ARG A 52 77.00 19.93 -53.64
C ARG A 52 75.59 19.93 -54.20
N ARG A 53 75.42 19.84 -55.52
CA ARG A 53 74.10 19.72 -56.16
C ARG A 53 73.44 18.40 -55.80
N ARG A 54 74.15 17.27 -55.92
CA ARG A 54 73.66 15.93 -55.51
C ARG A 54 73.29 15.88 -54.03
N TRP A 55 74.09 16.50 -53.15
CA TRP A 55 73.81 16.57 -51.72
C TRP A 55 72.58 17.42 -51.42
N LYS A 56 72.45 18.59 -52.07
CA LYS A 56 71.24 19.42 -51.98
C LYS A 56 70.00 18.67 -52.47
N ASP A 57 70.10 17.93 -53.57
CA ASP A 57 69.00 17.15 -54.12
C ASP A 57 68.63 15.99 -53.18
N LYS A 58 69.62 15.28 -52.60
CA LYS A 58 69.39 14.24 -51.59
C LYS A 58 68.77 14.80 -50.30
N GLN A 59 69.21 15.97 -49.85
CA GLN A 59 68.64 16.63 -48.68
C GLN A 59 67.21 17.14 -48.95
N ARG A 60 66.95 17.72 -50.12
CA ARG A 60 65.60 18.12 -50.55
C ARG A 60 64.67 16.92 -50.62
N SER A 61 65.13 15.80 -51.20
CA SER A 61 64.37 14.55 -51.25
C SER A 61 64.06 14.04 -49.85
N HIS A 62 65.06 14.01 -48.95
CA HIS A 62 64.86 13.54 -47.57
C HIS A 62 63.92 14.45 -46.77
N VAL A 63 64.01 15.77 -46.93
CA VAL A 63 63.09 16.72 -46.28
C VAL A 63 61.68 16.58 -46.84
N ALA A 64 61.52 16.40 -48.15
CA ALA A 64 60.22 16.18 -48.78
C ALA A 64 59.59 14.86 -48.30
N GLU A 65 60.37 13.78 -48.25
CA GLU A 65 59.92 12.47 -47.74
C GLU A 65 59.56 12.53 -46.25
N LEU A 66 60.34 13.25 -45.44
CA LEU A 66 60.02 13.48 -44.03
C LEU A 66 58.72 14.28 -43.87
N GLN A 67 58.51 15.32 -44.69
CA GLN A 67 57.32 16.14 -44.65
C GLN A 67 56.07 15.34 -45.05
N ASP A 68 56.19 14.46 -46.04
CA ASP A 68 55.13 13.55 -46.49
C ASP A 68 54.72 12.59 -45.36
N VAL A 69 55.67 11.85 -44.79
CA VAL A 69 55.41 10.90 -43.68
C VAL A 69 54.90 11.62 -42.42
N MET A 70 55.38 12.84 -42.14
CA MET A 70 54.86 13.66 -41.04
C MET A 70 53.40 14.06 -41.27
N SER A 71 53.03 14.42 -42.50
CA SER A 71 51.65 14.77 -42.84
C SER A 71 50.72 13.56 -42.75
N GLU A 72 51.17 12.39 -43.21
CA GLU A 72 50.44 11.13 -43.07
C GLU A 72 50.21 10.78 -41.59
N TYR A 73 51.26 10.89 -40.77
CA TYR A 73 51.16 10.68 -39.32
C TYR A 73 50.18 11.66 -38.66
N GLN A 74 50.18 12.94 -39.05
CA GLN A 74 49.25 13.92 -38.51
C GLN A 74 47.80 13.56 -38.80
N VAL A 75 47.49 13.18 -40.05
CA VAL A 75 46.13 12.75 -40.43
C VAL A 75 45.70 11.52 -39.63
N LEU A 76 46.54 10.50 -39.53
CA LEU A 76 46.26 9.30 -38.75
C LEU A 76 46.11 9.60 -37.26
N SER A 77 46.90 10.54 -36.73
CA SER A 77 46.84 10.95 -35.32
C SER A 77 45.54 11.69 -35.03
N ASP A 78 45.12 12.59 -35.91
CA ASP A 78 43.86 13.31 -35.79
C ASP A 78 42.68 12.33 -35.85
N GLU A 79 42.72 11.34 -36.75
CA GLU A 79 41.71 10.29 -36.84
C GLU A 79 41.66 9.41 -35.58
N ALA A 80 42.81 9.03 -35.03
CA ALA A 80 42.88 8.27 -33.79
C ALA A 80 42.39 9.05 -32.56
N MET A 81 42.63 10.36 -32.50
CA MET A 81 42.10 11.22 -31.44
C MET A 81 40.60 11.43 -31.59
N ALA A 82 40.10 11.64 -32.81
CA ALA A 82 38.66 11.73 -33.08
C ALA A 82 37.93 10.43 -32.70
N HIS A 83 38.53 9.28 -32.99
CA HIS A 83 38.00 7.98 -32.55
C HIS A 83 37.96 7.86 -31.01
N ALA A 84 39.01 8.30 -30.32
CA ALA A 84 39.03 8.33 -28.85
C ALA A 84 37.90 9.21 -28.29
N GLU A 85 37.74 10.41 -28.84
CA GLU A 85 36.70 11.37 -28.44
C GLU A 85 35.29 10.79 -28.60
N LEU A 86 35.01 10.10 -29.71
CA LEU A 86 33.75 9.40 -29.92
C LEU A 86 33.49 8.30 -28.88
N GLN A 87 34.53 7.53 -28.51
CA GLN A 87 34.41 6.49 -27.50
C GLN A 87 34.16 7.08 -26.10
N PHE A 88 34.85 8.17 -25.73
CA PHE A 88 34.62 8.87 -24.47
C PHE A 88 33.22 9.49 -24.40
N SER A 89 32.78 10.16 -25.46
CA SER A 89 31.44 10.76 -25.51
C SER A 89 30.35 9.69 -25.35
N SER A 90 30.54 8.53 -25.97
CA SER A 90 29.57 7.46 -25.87
C SER A 90 29.63 6.73 -24.52
N LEU A 91 30.81 6.60 -23.89
CA LEU A 91 30.93 6.15 -22.49
C LEU A 91 30.23 7.12 -21.53
N GLU A 92 30.39 8.44 -21.73
CA GLU A 92 29.71 9.46 -20.94
C GLU A 92 28.19 9.36 -21.07
N ASN A 93 27.69 9.09 -22.28
CA ASN A 93 26.26 8.86 -22.50
C ASN A 93 25.76 7.60 -21.78
N ASP A 94 26.47 6.47 -21.88
CA ASP A 94 26.12 5.23 -21.17
C ASP A 94 26.08 5.46 -19.65
N MET A 95 27.03 6.24 -19.11
CA MET A 95 27.06 6.61 -17.69
C MET A 95 25.89 7.50 -17.28
N ARG A 96 25.52 8.49 -18.11
CA ARG A 96 24.36 9.35 -17.85
C ARG A 96 23.05 8.56 -17.89
N GLU A 97 22.90 7.65 -18.85
CA GLU A 97 21.73 6.78 -18.95
C GLU A 97 21.63 5.87 -17.71
N ALA A 98 22.74 5.26 -17.28
CA ALA A 98 22.76 4.46 -16.07
C ALA A 98 22.38 5.29 -14.83
N GLN A 99 22.90 6.50 -14.71
CA GLN A 99 22.57 7.41 -13.60
C GLN A 99 21.07 7.78 -13.59
N GLU A 100 20.47 8.03 -14.74
CA GLU A 100 19.05 8.39 -14.84
C GLU A 100 18.14 7.21 -14.49
N ILE A 101 18.46 6.01 -14.98
CA ILE A 101 17.74 4.78 -14.63
C ILE A 101 17.88 4.51 -13.13
N ILE A 102 19.09 4.62 -12.57
CA ILE A 102 19.32 4.47 -11.12
C ILE A 102 18.48 5.47 -10.32
N ARG A 103 18.51 6.74 -10.71
CA ARG A 103 17.76 7.79 -10.01
C ARG A 103 16.25 7.53 -10.06
N THR A 104 15.72 7.19 -11.23
CA THR A 104 14.29 6.92 -11.43
C THR A 104 13.86 5.69 -10.63
N SER A 105 14.62 4.61 -10.67
CA SER A 105 14.29 3.38 -9.95
C SER A 105 14.41 3.54 -8.44
N VAL A 106 15.43 4.21 -7.93
CA VAL A 106 15.55 4.53 -6.49
C VAL A 106 14.36 5.38 -6.02
N SER A 107 13.92 6.34 -6.84
CA SER A 107 12.74 7.15 -6.53
C SER A 107 11.46 6.30 -6.49
N LYS A 108 11.26 5.40 -7.47
CA LYS A 108 10.10 4.49 -7.51
C LYS A 108 10.11 3.51 -6.33
N LEU A 109 11.26 2.89 -6.05
CA LEU A 109 11.42 1.93 -4.97
C LEU A 109 11.20 2.60 -3.61
N SER A 110 11.76 3.79 -3.38
CA SER A 110 11.50 4.57 -2.17
C SER A 110 10.02 4.93 -2.04
N GLY A 111 9.37 5.36 -3.12
CA GLY A 111 7.94 5.67 -3.13
C GLY A 111 7.07 4.47 -2.77
N SER A 112 7.33 3.33 -3.41
CA SER A 112 6.64 2.06 -3.14
C SER A 112 6.88 1.58 -1.70
N LEU A 113 8.11 1.65 -1.18
CA LEU A 113 8.43 1.24 0.19
C LEU A 113 7.74 2.11 1.25
N THR A 114 7.74 3.44 1.05
CA THR A 114 7.01 4.37 1.93
C THR A 114 5.50 4.16 1.83
N GLY A 115 4.97 3.90 0.62
CA GLY A 115 3.57 3.55 0.40
C GLY A 115 3.18 2.26 1.11
N LEU A 116 3.98 1.20 0.98
CA LEU A 116 3.81 -0.06 1.67
C LEU A 116 3.90 0.10 3.20
N GLU A 117 4.82 0.91 3.70
CA GLU A 117 4.95 1.17 5.14
C GLU A 117 3.70 1.87 5.70
N SER A 118 3.25 2.94 5.02
CA SER A 118 2.04 3.69 5.40
C SER A 118 0.81 2.78 5.35
N GLN A 119 0.61 2.08 4.22
CA GLN A 119 -0.53 1.21 4.02
C GLN A 119 -0.51 0.01 4.97
N SER A 120 0.66 -0.57 5.27
CA SER A 120 0.81 -1.63 6.27
C SER A 120 0.51 -1.11 7.67
N SER A 121 0.84 0.14 7.98
CA SER A 121 0.44 0.79 9.23
C SER A 121 -1.08 0.95 9.31
N ASP A 122 -1.71 1.44 8.24
CA ASP A 122 -3.17 1.58 8.15
C ASP A 122 -3.86 0.23 8.25
N GLN A 123 -3.33 -0.80 7.58
CA GLN A 123 -3.81 -2.17 7.66
C GLN A 123 -3.65 -2.75 9.07
N ARG A 124 -2.54 -2.49 9.78
CA ARG A 124 -2.38 -2.89 11.20
C ARG A 124 -3.38 -2.17 12.10
N GLN A 125 -3.68 -0.91 11.83
CA GLN A 125 -4.69 -0.16 12.59
C GLN A 125 -6.10 -0.71 12.33
N ILE A 126 -6.43 -1.01 11.08
CA ILE A 126 -7.70 -1.63 10.70
C ILE A 126 -7.80 -3.04 11.27
N LEU A 127 -6.74 -3.85 11.19
CA LEU A 127 -6.70 -5.18 11.82
C LEU A 127 -6.84 -5.08 13.34
N ARG A 128 -6.20 -4.12 14.00
CA ARG A 128 -6.41 -3.89 15.45
C ARG A 128 -7.85 -3.47 15.74
N SER A 129 -8.43 -2.58 14.95
CA SER A 129 -9.85 -2.19 15.07
C SER A 129 -10.77 -3.39 14.87
N LEU A 130 -10.49 -4.22 13.85
CA LEU A 130 -11.22 -5.46 13.58
C LEU A 130 -11.03 -6.49 14.68
N ILE A 131 -9.85 -6.62 15.28
CA ILE A 131 -9.59 -7.53 16.39
C ILE A 131 -10.27 -7.04 17.67
N ASP A 132 -10.24 -5.74 17.95
CA ASP A 132 -10.92 -5.14 19.11
C ASP A 132 -12.44 -5.26 18.96
N GLN A 133 -12.96 -4.99 17.77
CA GLN A 133 -14.36 -5.24 17.42
C GLN A 133 -14.69 -6.73 17.38
N MET A 134 -13.78 -7.60 16.92
CA MET A 134 -13.98 -9.05 16.95
C MET A 134 -14.01 -9.55 18.37
N LEU A 135 -13.13 -9.09 19.26
CA LEU A 135 -13.15 -9.47 20.68
C LEU A 135 -14.43 -9.00 21.36
N ASN A 136 -14.97 -7.85 20.95
CA ASN A 136 -16.32 -7.42 21.31
C ASN A 136 -17.41 -8.26 20.62
N MET A 137 -17.16 -8.81 19.43
CA MET A 137 -18.01 -9.77 18.72
C MET A 137 -17.75 -11.24 19.11
N THR A 138 -16.74 -11.64 19.91
CA THR A 138 -16.47 -13.05 20.30
C THR A 138 -17.54 -13.56 21.30
N GLY A 139 -18.65 -12.83 21.40
CA GLY A 139 -19.95 -13.42 21.70
C GLY A 139 -20.55 -14.28 20.57
N GLN A 140 -20.25 -14.07 19.28
CA GLN A 140 -20.58 -14.91 18.11
C GLN A 140 -20.03 -14.33 16.78
N ASN A 141 -19.26 -15.14 16.04
CA ASN A 141 -18.78 -14.87 14.68
C ASN A 141 -19.94 -14.69 13.69
N ALA A 142 -19.85 -13.78 12.71
CA ALA A 142 -20.84 -13.68 11.64
C ALA A 142 -20.23 -13.49 10.24
N SER A 143 -20.53 -14.44 9.36
CA SER A 143 -20.36 -14.32 7.90
C SER A 143 -21.60 -13.67 7.29
N ALA A 144 -21.55 -13.16 6.05
CA ALA A 144 -22.69 -12.51 5.36
C ALA A 144 -24.02 -13.31 5.36
N GLN A 145 -23.96 -14.63 5.52
CA GLN A 145 -25.12 -15.52 5.67
C GLN A 145 -25.88 -15.31 7.00
N GLU A 146 -25.20 -14.92 8.07
CA GLU A 146 -25.79 -14.69 9.39
C GLU A 146 -26.49 -13.32 9.47
N GLN A 147 -26.07 -12.34 8.68
CA GLN A 147 -26.70 -11.03 8.64
C GLN A 147 -28.15 -11.10 8.15
N VAL A 148 -28.41 -11.95 7.15
CA VAL A 148 -29.78 -12.25 6.67
C VAL A 148 -30.57 -13.01 7.74
N SER A 149 -29.93 -13.90 8.51
CA SER A 149 -30.60 -14.61 9.61
C SER A 149 -30.93 -13.71 10.81
N LEU A 150 -30.08 -12.73 11.11
CA LEU A 150 -30.28 -11.76 12.17
C LEU A 150 -31.42 -10.81 11.82
N GLN A 151 -31.48 -10.29 10.59
CA GLN A 151 -32.57 -9.43 10.17
C GLN A 151 -33.92 -10.14 10.24
N ARG A 152 -33.98 -11.41 9.79
CA ARG A 152 -35.16 -12.26 9.95
C ARG A 152 -35.52 -12.50 11.42
N PHE A 153 -34.53 -12.74 12.28
CA PHE A 153 -34.75 -12.89 13.72
C PHE A 153 -35.36 -11.62 14.34
N PHE A 154 -34.91 -10.43 13.93
CA PHE A 154 -35.48 -9.16 14.40
C PHE A 154 -36.91 -8.94 13.93
N ASP A 155 -37.20 -9.24 12.66
CA ASP A 155 -38.55 -9.14 12.12
C ASP A 155 -39.50 -10.09 12.85
N GLU A 156 -39.09 -11.35 13.05
CA GLU A 156 -39.86 -12.34 13.82
C GLU A 156 -40.06 -11.87 15.28
N THR A 157 -39.02 -11.34 15.92
CA THR A 157 -39.08 -10.84 17.30
C THR A 157 -39.97 -9.61 17.44
N ASN A 158 -39.93 -8.68 16.48
CA ASN A 158 -40.80 -7.50 16.45
C ASN A 158 -42.27 -7.89 16.31
N VAL A 159 -42.58 -8.90 15.47
CA VAL A 159 -43.94 -9.43 15.35
C VAL A 159 -44.40 -10.04 16.66
N LEU A 160 -43.57 -10.88 17.30
CA LEU A 160 -43.89 -11.51 18.59
C LEU A 160 -44.13 -10.47 19.69
N ILE A 161 -43.37 -9.38 19.71
CA ILE A 161 -43.53 -8.30 20.70
C ILE A 161 -44.76 -7.45 20.43
N ALA A 162 -45.09 -7.19 19.17
CA ALA A 162 -46.34 -6.54 18.81
C ALA A 162 -47.54 -7.38 19.25
N GLU A 163 -47.48 -8.70 19.04
CA GLU A 163 -48.49 -9.63 19.53
C GLU A 163 -48.55 -9.64 21.07
N PHE A 164 -47.41 -9.66 21.75
CA PHE A 164 -47.30 -9.60 23.21
C PHE A 164 -47.94 -8.32 23.78
N VAL A 165 -47.63 -7.15 23.21
CA VAL A 165 -48.23 -5.87 23.59
C VAL A 165 -49.75 -5.90 23.40
N SER A 166 -50.22 -6.43 22.27
CA SER A 166 -51.66 -6.59 22.01
C SER A 166 -52.34 -7.49 23.04
N LYS A 167 -51.71 -8.62 23.42
CA LYS A 167 -52.22 -9.51 24.47
C LYS A 167 -52.25 -8.82 25.83
N MET A 168 -51.25 -8.01 26.16
CA MET A 168 -51.24 -7.22 27.39
C MET A 168 -52.33 -6.16 27.41
N THR A 169 -52.62 -5.53 26.28
CA THR A 169 -53.76 -4.58 26.18
C THR A 169 -55.10 -5.31 26.39
N GLN A 170 -55.23 -6.54 25.88
CA GLN A 170 -56.42 -7.37 26.09
C GLN A 170 -56.58 -7.80 27.56
N ILE A 171 -55.48 -8.16 28.23
CA ILE A 171 -55.47 -8.47 29.67
C ILE A 171 -55.91 -7.25 30.47
N GLN A 172 -55.39 -6.06 30.15
CA GLN A 172 -55.80 -4.82 30.81
C GLN A 172 -57.31 -4.55 30.69
N SER A 173 -57.88 -4.69 29.48
CA SER A 173 -59.32 -4.53 29.28
C SER A 173 -60.14 -5.55 30.09
N THR A 174 -59.66 -6.80 30.16
CA THR A 174 -60.30 -7.85 30.95
C THR A 174 -60.24 -7.54 32.45
N SER A 175 -59.09 -7.09 32.96
CA SER A 175 -58.92 -6.67 34.35
C SER A 175 -59.84 -5.49 34.72
N GLN A 176 -60.00 -4.50 33.83
CA GLN A 176 -60.96 -3.41 34.03
C GLN A 176 -62.40 -3.92 34.14
N GLY A 177 -62.79 -4.89 33.29
CA GLY A 177 -64.10 -5.54 33.37
C GLY A 177 -64.31 -6.32 34.68
N ILE A 178 -63.27 -6.99 35.17
CA ILE A 178 -63.29 -7.68 36.48
C ILE A 178 -63.44 -6.67 37.61
N ALA A 179 -62.72 -5.54 37.59
CA ALA A 179 -62.83 -4.49 38.60
C ALA A 179 -64.25 -3.90 38.66
N ALA A 180 -64.86 -3.60 37.50
CA ALA A 180 -66.24 -3.14 37.43
C ALA A 180 -67.24 -4.17 38.01
N SER A 181 -67.02 -5.46 37.73
CA SER A 181 -67.83 -6.55 38.30
C SER A 181 -67.71 -6.64 39.83
N PHE A 182 -66.54 -6.35 40.39
CA PHE A 182 -66.33 -6.27 41.84
C PHE A 182 -67.04 -5.08 42.48
N GLU A 183 -67.02 -3.91 41.84
CA GLU A 183 -67.80 -2.76 42.30
C GLU A 183 -69.30 -3.06 42.33
N GLU A 184 -69.83 -3.72 41.29
CA GLU A 184 -71.24 -4.14 41.26
C GLU A 184 -71.56 -5.14 42.39
N MET A 185 -70.69 -6.13 42.62
CA MET A 185 -70.85 -7.08 43.72
C MET A 185 -70.82 -6.40 45.10
N GLN A 186 -69.92 -5.44 45.33
CA GLN A 186 -69.91 -4.66 46.58
C GLN A 186 -71.25 -3.91 46.77
N GLY A 187 -71.80 -3.33 45.70
CA GLY A 187 -73.11 -2.70 45.71
C GLY A 187 -74.24 -3.65 46.11
N LYS A 188 -74.25 -4.87 45.55
CA LYS A 188 -75.23 -5.92 45.89
C LYS A 188 -75.11 -6.37 47.34
N VAL A 189 -73.89 -6.60 47.83
CA VAL A 189 -73.67 -6.99 49.24
C VAL A 189 -74.13 -5.88 50.19
N ALA A 190 -73.87 -4.61 49.87
CA ALA A 190 -74.38 -3.49 50.66
C ALA A 190 -75.92 -3.45 50.72
N LEU A 191 -76.59 -3.78 49.61
CA LEU A 191 -78.05 -3.88 49.54
C LEU A 191 -78.61 -5.01 50.42
N ILE A 192 -77.96 -6.18 50.39
CA ILE A 192 -78.32 -7.32 51.24
C ILE A 192 -78.12 -6.95 52.72
N ASN A 193 -77.01 -6.30 53.07
CA ASN A 193 -76.76 -5.84 54.44
C ASN A 193 -77.85 -4.88 54.94
N ARG A 194 -78.35 -4.01 54.06
CA ARG A 194 -79.49 -3.12 54.36
C ARG A 194 -80.76 -3.93 54.65
N SER A 195 -81.05 -4.94 53.83
CA SER A 195 -82.20 -5.85 54.03
C SER A 195 -82.08 -6.65 55.34
N LEU A 196 -80.88 -7.07 55.71
CA LEU A 196 -80.61 -7.76 56.98
C LEU A 196 -80.79 -6.84 58.20
N ASN A 197 -80.51 -5.53 58.07
CA ASN A 197 -80.88 -4.55 59.10
C ASN A 197 -82.40 -4.46 59.28
N ASP A 198 -83.15 -4.42 58.19
CA ASP A 198 -84.62 -4.37 58.24
C ASP A 198 -85.20 -5.64 58.87
N ILE A 199 -84.69 -6.82 58.48
CA ILE A 199 -85.08 -8.11 59.09
C ILE A 199 -84.76 -8.11 60.59
N ALA A 200 -83.59 -7.61 61.01
CA ALA A 200 -83.26 -7.53 62.43
C ALA A 200 -84.25 -6.64 63.21
N GLY A 201 -84.69 -5.54 62.59
CA GLY A 201 -85.76 -4.68 63.11
C GLY A 201 -87.09 -5.42 63.25
N ILE A 202 -87.53 -6.13 62.22
CA ILE A 202 -88.77 -6.93 62.21
C ILE A 202 -88.70 -8.04 63.26
N THR A 203 -87.59 -8.77 63.34
CA THR A 203 -87.39 -9.83 64.33
C THR A 203 -87.50 -9.29 65.74
N LYS A 204 -86.88 -8.14 66.03
CA LYS A 204 -86.97 -7.48 67.35
C LYS A 204 -88.39 -7.02 67.68
N GLN A 205 -89.12 -6.47 66.69
CA GLN A 205 -90.53 -6.11 66.87
C GLN A 205 -91.40 -7.35 67.12
N THR A 206 -91.14 -8.45 66.40
CA THR A 206 -91.87 -9.71 66.54
C THR A 206 -91.63 -10.34 67.91
N ASP A 207 -90.39 -10.32 68.40
CA ASP A 207 -90.04 -10.77 69.76
C ASP A 207 -90.76 -9.94 70.83
N LEU A 208 -90.81 -8.61 70.67
CA LEU A 208 -91.56 -7.72 71.58
C LEU A 208 -93.08 -7.96 71.54
N LEU A 209 -93.65 -8.19 70.36
CA LEU A 209 -95.08 -8.53 70.21
C LEU A 209 -95.40 -9.88 70.85
N ALA A 210 -94.55 -10.88 70.63
CA ALA A 210 -94.68 -12.20 71.23
C ALA A 210 -94.54 -12.14 72.76
N LEU A 211 -93.61 -11.34 73.28
CA LEU A 211 -93.46 -11.10 74.70
C LEU A 211 -94.71 -10.47 75.31
N ASN A 212 -95.27 -9.44 74.67
CA ASN A 212 -96.52 -8.81 75.12
C ASN A 212 -97.70 -9.81 75.09
N ALA A 213 -97.77 -10.65 74.06
CA ALA A 213 -98.78 -11.71 73.96
C ALA A 213 -98.63 -12.78 75.03
N ALA A 214 -97.39 -13.19 75.36
CA ALA A 214 -97.10 -14.13 76.44
C ALA A 214 -97.51 -13.56 77.81
N ILE A 215 -97.24 -12.26 78.05
CA ILE A 215 -97.64 -11.56 79.27
C ILE A 215 -99.18 -11.55 79.40
N GLU A 216 -99.90 -11.19 78.33
CA GLU A 216 -101.36 -11.12 78.37
C GLU A 216 -102.02 -12.52 78.45
N ALA A 217 -101.41 -13.53 77.81
CA ALA A 217 -101.82 -14.93 77.95
C ALA A 217 -101.65 -15.45 79.38
N ALA A 218 -100.56 -15.11 80.07
CA ALA A 218 -100.36 -15.41 81.48
C ALA A 218 -101.39 -14.70 82.37
N ARG A 219 -101.78 -13.46 82.00
CA ARG A 219 -102.78 -12.66 82.71
C ARG A 219 -104.19 -13.23 82.61
N ALA A 220 -104.52 -13.91 81.52
CA ALA A 220 -105.81 -14.60 81.31
C ALA A 220 -105.93 -15.96 82.04
N GLY A 221 -104.86 -16.43 82.70
CA GLY A 221 -104.87 -17.68 83.48
C GLY A 221 -105.13 -18.93 82.63
N GLU A 222 -106.00 -19.83 83.09
CA GLU A 222 -106.31 -21.10 82.39
C GLU A 222 -106.87 -20.90 80.97
N ALA A 223 -107.62 -19.81 80.72
CA ALA A 223 -108.17 -19.50 79.40
C ALA A 223 -107.09 -19.06 78.39
N GLY A 224 -105.93 -18.59 78.86
CA GLY A 224 -104.82 -18.11 78.04
C GLY A 224 -103.77 -19.15 77.68
N ARG A 225 -103.87 -20.39 78.21
CA ARG A 225 -102.81 -21.42 78.08
C ARG A 225 -102.40 -21.73 76.65
N GLY A 226 -103.37 -21.81 75.72
CA GLY A 226 -103.10 -22.03 74.30
C GLY A 226 -102.38 -20.86 73.63
N PHE A 227 -102.73 -19.63 74.01
CA PHE A 227 -102.07 -18.42 73.51
C PHE A 227 -100.64 -18.26 74.06
N ALA A 228 -100.39 -18.69 75.30
CA ALA A 228 -99.05 -18.68 75.89
C ALA A 228 -98.07 -19.58 75.11
N VAL A 229 -98.50 -20.78 74.73
CA VAL A 229 -97.67 -21.71 73.91
C VAL A 229 -97.36 -21.12 72.54
N VAL A 230 -98.35 -20.50 71.88
CA VAL A 230 -98.14 -19.85 70.57
C VAL A 230 -97.18 -18.66 70.72
N ALA A 231 -97.33 -17.85 71.76
CA ALA A 231 -96.47 -16.69 72.01
C ALA A 231 -95.01 -17.11 72.26
N ASP A 232 -94.77 -18.16 73.06
CA ASP A 232 -93.43 -18.70 73.29
C ASP A 232 -92.81 -19.28 72.00
N GLU A 233 -93.61 -19.95 71.15
CA GLU A 233 -93.14 -20.45 69.86
C GLU A 233 -92.77 -19.33 68.89
N VAL A 234 -93.58 -18.25 68.82
CA VAL A 234 -93.26 -17.06 68.01
C VAL A 234 -91.99 -16.38 68.52
N ARG A 235 -91.80 -16.33 69.84
CA ARG A 235 -90.60 -15.77 70.47
C ARG A 235 -89.35 -16.59 70.16
N ASN A 236 -89.44 -17.91 70.22
CA ASN A 236 -88.37 -18.83 69.82
C ASN A 236 -88.05 -18.67 68.32
N LEU A 237 -89.06 -18.58 67.46
CA LEU A 237 -88.88 -18.33 66.02
C LEU A 237 -88.19 -16.99 65.76
N ALA A 238 -88.55 -15.93 66.50
CA ALA A 238 -87.87 -14.64 66.41
C ALA A 238 -86.39 -14.75 66.84
N ALA A 239 -86.10 -15.39 67.97
CA ALA A 239 -84.72 -15.61 68.41
C ALA A 239 -83.87 -16.37 67.37
N ARG A 240 -84.38 -17.48 66.84
CA ARG A 240 -83.73 -18.26 65.77
C ARG A 240 -83.52 -17.46 64.49
N THR A 241 -84.49 -16.62 64.13
CA THR A 241 -84.38 -15.72 62.96
C THR A 241 -83.30 -14.66 63.19
N GLY A 242 -83.15 -14.17 64.43
CA GLY A 242 -82.10 -13.24 64.81
C GLY A 242 -80.70 -13.86 64.71
N GLU A 243 -80.54 -15.08 65.20
CA GLU A 243 -79.28 -15.84 65.11
C GLU A 243 -78.90 -16.10 63.64
N PHE A 244 -79.85 -16.58 62.83
CA PHE A 244 -79.63 -16.80 61.39
C PHE A 244 -79.25 -15.52 60.64
N ASN A 245 -79.82 -14.36 61.03
CA ASN A 245 -79.45 -13.06 60.46
C ASN A 245 -77.99 -12.69 60.77
N VAL A 246 -77.50 -13.00 61.99
CA VAL A 246 -76.09 -12.80 62.37
C VAL A 246 -75.15 -13.69 61.56
N ASP A 247 -75.52 -14.95 61.34
CA ASP A 247 -74.72 -15.88 60.53
C ASP A 247 -74.60 -15.42 59.07
N ILE A 248 -75.70 -14.93 58.48
CA ILE A 248 -75.67 -14.36 57.12
C ILE A 248 -74.77 -13.13 57.07
N ARG A 249 -74.85 -12.22 58.06
CA ARG A 249 -73.98 -11.04 58.11
C ARG A 249 -72.50 -11.40 58.17
N THR A 250 -72.16 -12.40 58.97
CA THR A 250 -70.77 -12.88 59.10
C THR A 250 -70.28 -13.40 57.74
N SER A 251 -71.09 -14.24 57.09
CA SER A 251 -70.79 -14.77 55.75
C SER A 251 -70.61 -13.66 54.70
N LEU A 252 -71.44 -12.62 54.72
CA LEU A 252 -71.31 -11.48 53.81
C LEU A 252 -70.06 -10.63 54.09
N SER A 253 -69.67 -10.49 55.36
CA SER A 253 -68.44 -9.81 55.74
C SER A 253 -67.21 -10.53 55.17
N ASP A 254 -67.18 -11.86 55.24
CA ASP A 254 -66.10 -12.68 54.67
C ASP A 254 -66.06 -12.57 53.14
N ILE A 255 -67.23 -12.53 52.49
CA ILE A 255 -67.32 -12.26 51.05
C ILE A 255 -66.75 -10.87 50.72
N MET A 256 -67.13 -9.81 51.44
CA MET A 256 -66.59 -8.46 51.20
C MET A 256 -65.07 -8.40 51.31
N LYS A 257 -64.51 -9.06 52.34
CA LYS A 257 -63.06 -9.12 52.53
C LYS A 257 -62.37 -9.83 51.36
N SER A 258 -62.94 -10.96 50.91
CA SER A 258 -62.44 -11.70 49.75
C SER A 258 -62.51 -10.86 48.46
N LEU A 259 -63.60 -10.11 48.25
CA LEU A 259 -63.74 -9.23 47.08
C LEU A 259 -62.69 -8.11 47.08
N GLN A 260 -62.38 -7.52 48.25
CA GLN A 260 -61.32 -6.51 48.36
C GLN A 260 -59.93 -7.08 48.07
N GLU A 261 -59.61 -8.25 48.60
CA GLU A 261 -58.33 -8.91 48.35
C GLU A 261 -58.14 -9.25 46.87
N VAL A 262 -59.16 -9.76 46.20
CA VAL A 262 -59.08 -10.06 44.76
C VAL A 262 -58.98 -8.78 43.93
N GLY A 263 -59.75 -7.74 44.28
CA GLY A 263 -59.67 -6.44 43.61
C GLY A 263 -58.27 -5.82 43.66
N ALA A 264 -57.59 -5.87 44.82
CA ALA A 264 -56.22 -5.40 44.97
C ALA A 264 -55.23 -6.20 44.10
N ARG A 265 -55.34 -7.54 44.08
CA ARG A 265 -54.46 -8.39 43.27
C ARG A 265 -54.63 -8.17 41.76
N VAL A 266 -55.85 -7.91 41.29
CA VAL A 266 -56.12 -7.60 39.89
C VAL A 266 -55.51 -6.24 39.50
N ALA A 267 -55.60 -5.24 40.39
CA ALA A 267 -54.98 -3.94 40.16
C ALA A 267 -53.45 -4.03 40.05
N ASP A 268 -52.80 -4.76 40.95
CA ASP A 268 -51.33 -4.94 40.94
C ASP A 268 -50.85 -5.67 39.67
N ALA A 269 -51.52 -6.75 39.26
CA ALA A 269 -51.16 -7.51 38.06
C ALA A 269 -51.18 -6.64 36.79
N THR A 270 -52.18 -5.76 36.68
CA THR A 270 -52.39 -4.95 35.47
C THR A 270 -51.32 -3.85 35.30
N SER A 271 -50.77 -3.33 36.40
CA SER A 271 -49.71 -2.31 36.41
C SER A 271 -48.36 -2.86 35.94
N ILE A 272 -48.01 -4.06 36.41
CA ILE A 272 -46.70 -4.69 36.15
C ILE A 272 -46.57 -5.08 34.67
N ASP A 273 -47.63 -5.67 34.11
CA ASP A 273 -47.64 -6.24 32.76
C ASP A 273 -47.38 -5.21 31.65
N MET A 274 -47.93 -4.00 31.75
CA MET A 274 -47.76 -2.97 30.72
C MET A 274 -46.37 -2.35 30.72
N SER A 275 -45.82 -2.07 31.91
CA SER A 275 -44.48 -1.48 32.02
C SER A 275 -43.39 -2.39 31.44
N LEU A 276 -43.55 -3.71 31.64
CA LEU A 276 -42.64 -4.71 31.11
C LEU A 276 -42.75 -4.83 29.58
N ALA A 277 -43.96 -4.78 29.04
CA ALA A 277 -44.20 -4.82 27.60
C ALA A 277 -43.63 -3.59 26.89
N GLU A 278 -43.87 -2.39 27.42
CA GLU A 278 -43.30 -1.15 26.86
C GLU A 278 -41.78 -1.14 26.93
N LYS A 279 -41.20 -1.54 28.07
CA LYS A 279 -39.75 -1.63 28.23
C LYS A 279 -39.13 -2.61 27.24
N SER A 280 -39.72 -3.79 27.07
CA SER A 280 -39.26 -4.80 26.12
C SER A 280 -39.30 -4.28 24.67
N ARG A 281 -40.35 -3.53 24.32
CA ARG A 281 -40.46 -2.89 22.99
C ARG A 281 -39.34 -1.88 22.76
N THR A 282 -39.09 -0.99 23.72
CA THR A 282 -38.04 0.03 23.60
C THR A 282 -36.66 -0.62 23.49
N THR A 283 -36.34 -1.59 24.35
CA THR A 283 -35.05 -2.30 24.29
C THR A 283 -34.81 -2.98 22.94
N LEU A 284 -35.86 -3.54 22.32
CA LEU A 284 -35.73 -4.14 21.00
C LEU A 284 -35.55 -3.12 19.87
N GLN A 285 -36.21 -1.96 19.95
CA GLN A 285 -35.97 -0.87 19.00
C GLN A 285 -34.53 -0.37 19.08
N ASP A 286 -34.01 -0.16 20.30
CA ASP A 286 -32.64 0.27 20.53
C ASP A 286 -31.65 -0.77 19.97
N LEU A 287 -31.85 -2.04 20.31
CA LEU A 287 -31.01 -3.15 19.83
C LEU A 287 -31.04 -3.27 18.29
N GLY A 288 -32.21 -3.11 17.68
CA GLY A 288 -32.35 -3.13 16.22
C GLY A 288 -31.60 -1.98 15.54
N SER A 289 -31.65 -0.79 16.14
CA SER A 289 -30.92 0.38 15.63
C SER A 289 -29.40 0.22 15.71
N GLU A 290 -28.91 -0.34 16.83
CA GLU A 290 -27.49 -0.58 17.06
C GLU A 290 -26.92 -1.62 16.08
N LEU A 291 -27.70 -2.66 15.78
CA LEU A 291 -27.32 -3.69 14.81
C LEU A 291 -27.30 -3.19 13.36
N LEU A 292 -28.24 -2.32 12.97
CA LEU A 292 -28.20 -1.66 11.66
C LEU A 292 -26.94 -0.80 11.52
N ALA A 293 -26.58 -0.05 12.55
CA ALA A 293 -25.35 0.73 12.58
C ALA A 293 -24.11 -0.15 12.49
N LEU A 294 -24.09 -1.29 13.21
CA LEU A 294 -23.00 -2.26 13.15
C LEU A 294 -22.85 -2.86 11.75
N THR A 295 -23.97 -3.26 11.13
CA THR A 295 -24.01 -3.80 9.77
C THR A 295 -23.47 -2.80 8.74
N SER A 296 -23.87 -1.54 8.86
CA SER A 296 -23.36 -0.47 7.98
C SER A 296 -21.84 -0.30 8.11
N LYS A 297 -21.33 -0.26 9.35
CA LYS A 297 -19.88 -0.15 9.60
C LYS A 297 -19.11 -1.37 9.10
N ALA A 298 -19.66 -2.57 9.26
CA ALA A 298 -19.04 -3.79 8.74
C ALA A 298 -18.91 -3.76 7.22
N ARG A 299 -19.92 -3.26 6.50
CA ARG A 299 -19.85 -3.07 5.04
C ARG A 299 -18.78 -2.03 4.67
N GLU A 300 -18.78 -0.87 5.33
CA GLU A 300 -17.78 0.17 5.11
C GLU A 300 -16.35 -0.37 5.32
N HIS A 301 -16.12 -1.14 6.39
CA HIS A 301 -14.84 -1.78 6.63
C HIS A 301 -14.48 -2.83 5.57
N SER A 302 -15.45 -3.62 5.09
CA SER A 302 -15.21 -4.56 3.99
C SER A 302 -14.76 -3.85 2.72
N ASP A 303 -15.43 -2.74 2.36
CA ASP A 303 -15.08 -1.94 1.19
C ASP A 303 -13.68 -1.33 1.33
N HIS A 304 -13.34 -0.83 2.53
CA HIS A 304 -11.99 -0.36 2.86
C HIS A 304 -10.93 -1.44 2.73
N ILE A 305 -11.19 -2.66 3.21
CA ILE A 305 -10.24 -3.77 3.07
C ILE A 305 -10.01 -4.09 1.60
N THR A 306 -11.07 -4.20 0.78
CA THR A 306 -10.94 -4.46 -0.65
C THR A 306 -10.11 -3.38 -1.34
N ALA A 307 -10.36 -2.11 -1.07
CA ALA A 307 -9.57 -1.01 -1.63
C ALA A 307 -8.09 -1.07 -1.22
N ILE A 308 -7.80 -1.39 0.04
CA ILE A 308 -6.42 -1.56 0.53
C ILE A 308 -5.73 -2.75 -0.15
N THR A 309 -6.44 -3.85 -0.36
CA THR A 309 -5.92 -5.04 -1.06
C THR A 309 -5.57 -4.73 -2.51
N GLU A 310 -6.41 -3.99 -3.23
CA GLU A 310 -6.13 -3.55 -4.61
C GLU A 310 -4.87 -2.67 -4.67
N GLN A 311 -4.76 -1.67 -3.78
CA GLN A 311 -3.59 -0.79 -3.72
C GLN A 311 -2.30 -1.54 -3.34
N MET A 312 -2.40 -2.53 -2.44
CA MET A 312 -1.25 -3.38 -2.15
C MET A 312 -0.84 -4.21 -3.36
N HIS A 313 -1.79 -4.72 -4.15
CA HIS A 313 -1.49 -5.46 -5.37
C HIS A 313 -0.70 -4.62 -6.35
N GLU A 314 -1.15 -3.39 -6.65
CA GLU A 314 -0.42 -2.44 -7.51
C GLU A 314 0.99 -2.14 -6.98
N MET A 315 1.13 -1.85 -5.68
CA MET A 315 2.45 -1.60 -5.08
C MET A 315 3.38 -2.81 -5.12
N THR A 316 2.84 -4.04 -5.00
CA THR A 316 3.64 -5.26 -5.13
C THR A 316 4.10 -5.49 -6.57
N GLU A 317 3.27 -5.20 -7.57
CA GLU A 317 3.67 -5.25 -8.98
C GLU A 317 4.77 -4.21 -9.27
N GLU A 318 4.62 -2.98 -8.78
CA GLU A 318 5.67 -1.95 -8.89
C GLU A 318 6.98 -2.38 -8.20
N GLY A 319 6.88 -3.02 -7.04
CA GLY A 319 8.03 -3.57 -6.31
C GLY A 319 8.75 -4.68 -7.08
N VAL A 320 8.01 -5.58 -7.74
CA VAL A 320 8.57 -6.63 -8.59
C VAL A 320 9.28 -6.03 -9.82
N MET A 321 8.68 -5.04 -10.47
CA MET A 321 9.32 -4.29 -11.55
C MET A 321 10.60 -3.58 -11.07
N ALA A 322 10.59 -3.08 -9.83
CA ALA A 322 11.77 -2.48 -9.22
C ALA A 322 12.86 -3.50 -8.83
N MET A 323 12.57 -4.80 -8.73
CA MET A 323 13.61 -5.83 -8.57
C MET A 323 14.35 -6.12 -9.87
N GLN A 324 13.67 -6.04 -11.02
CA GLN A 324 14.32 -6.17 -12.35
C GLN A 324 15.38 -5.10 -12.61
N PHE A 325 15.33 -3.99 -11.88
CA PHE A 325 16.36 -2.94 -11.90
C PHE A 325 17.75 -3.44 -11.50
N GLU A 326 17.87 -4.36 -10.54
CA GLU A 326 19.17 -4.88 -10.11
C GLU A 326 19.91 -5.53 -11.28
N ASP A 327 19.19 -6.30 -12.10
CA ASP A 327 19.74 -6.98 -13.26
C ASP A 327 20.12 -5.98 -14.37
N ILE A 328 19.25 -5.00 -14.65
CA ILE A 328 19.53 -3.92 -15.61
C ILE A 328 20.78 -3.13 -15.21
N VAL A 329 20.89 -2.71 -13.95
CA VAL A 329 22.05 -1.94 -13.46
C VAL A 329 23.31 -2.79 -13.50
N THR A 330 23.24 -4.05 -13.08
CA THR A 330 24.38 -4.96 -13.13
C THR A 330 24.89 -5.11 -14.56
N GLN A 331 23.98 -5.26 -15.53
CA GLN A 331 24.33 -5.35 -16.94
C GLN A 331 24.93 -4.03 -17.46
N MET A 332 24.36 -2.88 -17.13
CA MET A 332 24.90 -1.57 -17.54
C MET A 332 26.28 -1.30 -16.92
N MET A 333 26.48 -1.59 -15.64
CA MET A 333 27.77 -1.44 -14.97
C MET A 333 28.83 -2.36 -15.58
N SER A 334 28.46 -3.59 -15.95
CA SER A 334 29.34 -4.49 -16.69
C SER A 334 29.76 -3.90 -18.03
N ARG A 335 28.83 -3.32 -18.79
CA ARG A 335 29.11 -2.65 -20.07
C ARG A 335 30.02 -1.43 -19.92
N ILE A 336 29.70 -0.54 -18.99
CA ILE A 336 30.49 0.65 -18.69
C ILE A 336 31.90 0.25 -18.27
N SER A 337 32.03 -0.76 -17.41
CA SER A 337 33.33 -1.30 -16.98
C SER A 337 34.15 -1.81 -18.17
N GLN A 338 33.56 -2.69 -18.98
CA GLN A 338 34.24 -3.26 -20.15
C GLN A 338 34.68 -2.18 -21.14
N ARG A 339 33.82 -1.19 -21.39
CA ARG A 339 34.11 -0.08 -22.30
C ARG A 339 35.18 0.86 -21.74
N THR A 340 35.15 1.12 -20.43
CA THR A 340 36.19 1.89 -19.74
C THR A 340 37.54 1.22 -19.86
N THR A 341 37.62 -0.11 -19.69
CA THR A 341 38.84 -0.87 -19.91
C THR A 341 39.33 -0.73 -21.35
N ASN A 342 38.46 -0.93 -22.35
CA ASN A 342 38.85 -0.83 -23.76
C ASN A 342 39.36 0.58 -24.13
N VAL A 343 38.69 1.63 -23.67
CA VAL A 343 39.13 3.01 -23.91
C VAL A 343 40.45 3.31 -23.20
N GLY A 344 40.63 2.78 -21.98
CA GLY A 344 41.88 2.86 -21.23
C GLY A 344 43.05 2.20 -21.97
N ASP A 345 42.85 0.96 -22.45
CA ASP A 345 43.83 0.20 -23.21
C ASP A 345 44.19 0.91 -24.53
N TYR A 346 43.18 1.42 -25.25
CA TYR A 346 43.37 2.19 -26.47
C TYR A 346 44.20 3.46 -26.22
N MET A 347 43.86 4.24 -25.19
CA MET A 347 44.55 5.48 -24.86
C MET A 347 45.99 5.21 -24.40
N HIS A 348 46.20 4.16 -23.59
CA HIS A 348 47.53 3.75 -23.16
C HIS A 348 48.39 3.34 -24.37
N ALA A 349 47.84 2.55 -25.29
CA ALA A 349 48.53 2.15 -26.50
C ALA A 349 48.83 3.34 -27.43
N PHE A 350 47.91 4.30 -27.55
CA PHE A 350 48.11 5.53 -28.32
C PHE A 350 49.22 6.42 -27.73
N LEU A 351 49.22 6.64 -26.41
CA LEU A 351 50.27 7.42 -25.73
C LEU A 351 51.64 6.73 -25.82
N ALA A 352 51.69 5.40 -25.76
CA ALA A 352 52.92 4.64 -25.92
C ALA A 352 53.58 4.84 -27.30
N LEU A 353 52.83 5.24 -28.34
CA LEU A 353 53.38 5.57 -29.67
C LEU A 353 54.27 6.81 -29.65
N GLN A 354 54.11 7.69 -28.65
CA GLN A 354 54.92 8.89 -28.52
C GLN A 354 56.30 8.62 -27.89
N TYR A 355 56.47 7.47 -27.24
CA TYR A 355 57.71 7.04 -26.61
C TYR A 355 58.42 6.01 -27.51
N ASP A 356 59.43 6.47 -28.26
CA ASP A 356 60.36 5.60 -28.99
C ASP A 356 61.80 6.12 -28.88
N ASN A 357 62.75 5.22 -29.08
CA ASN A 357 64.19 5.52 -29.07
C ASN A 357 64.76 5.65 -30.50
N GLU A 358 63.94 5.94 -31.51
CA GLU A 358 64.38 5.97 -32.90
C GLU A 358 65.07 7.30 -33.25
N ALA A 359 66.36 7.22 -33.58
CA ALA A 359 67.20 8.38 -33.83
C ALA A 359 66.94 9.00 -35.22
N ASP A 360 66.57 8.18 -36.21
CA ASP A 360 66.18 8.66 -37.54
C ASP A 360 64.72 9.12 -37.56
N GLY A 361 64.51 10.42 -37.81
CA GLY A 361 63.18 11.02 -37.86
C GLY A 361 62.26 10.38 -38.90
N LEU A 362 62.80 9.95 -40.05
CA LEU A 362 62.01 9.35 -41.11
C LEU A 362 61.49 7.95 -40.71
N GLN A 363 62.38 7.11 -40.15
CA GLN A 363 61.99 5.79 -39.64
C GLN A 363 61.04 5.89 -38.44
N ARG A 364 61.25 6.89 -37.58
CA ARG A 364 60.39 7.15 -36.43
C ARG A 364 58.94 7.40 -36.85
N PHE A 365 58.70 8.35 -37.76
CA PHE A 365 57.33 8.66 -38.20
C PHE A 365 56.70 7.53 -39.03
N ARG A 366 57.48 6.77 -39.81
CA ARG A 366 56.99 5.56 -40.50
C ARG A 366 56.52 4.49 -39.51
N SER A 367 57.35 4.19 -38.51
CA SER A 367 57.04 3.20 -37.48
C SER A 367 55.81 3.60 -36.66
N ARG A 368 55.71 4.89 -36.28
CA ARG A 368 54.53 5.42 -35.58
C ARG A 368 53.27 5.30 -36.43
N SER A 369 53.32 5.71 -37.70
CA SER A 369 52.17 5.63 -38.61
C SER A 369 51.67 4.19 -38.79
N GLN A 370 52.58 3.23 -38.97
CA GLN A 370 52.22 1.80 -39.07
C GLN A 370 51.55 1.27 -37.80
N LYS A 371 52.10 1.59 -36.62
CA LYS A 371 51.51 1.17 -35.35
C LYS A 371 50.16 1.85 -35.08
N LEU A 372 50.00 3.11 -35.52
CA LEU A 372 48.77 3.87 -35.39
C LEU A 372 47.65 3.29 -36.27
N VAL A 373 47.98 2.89 -37.50
CA VAL A 373 47.06 2.14 -38.37
C VAL A 373 46.63 0.83 -37.70
N ALA A 374 47.57 0.07 -37.14
CA ALA A 374 47.25 -1.19 -36.45
C ALA A 374 46.33 -0.97 -35.22
N LEU A 375 46.55 0.12 -34.48
CA LEU A 375 45.75 0.51 -33.33
C LEU A 375 44.31 0.90 -33.74
N LEU A 376 44.16 1.69 -34.79
CA LEU A 376 42.85 2.07 -35.36
C LEU A 376 42.06 0.85 -35.84
N VAL A 377 42.71 -0.07 -36.56
CA VAL A 377 42.07 -1.30 -37.07
C VAL A 377 41.65 -2.22 -35.93
N ASN A 378 42.53 -2.45 -34.94
CA ASN A 378 42.21 -3.31 -33.81
C ASN A 378 41.05 -2.74 -32.97
N SER A 379 41.00 -1.42 -32.81
CA SER A 379 39.90 -0.75 -32.11
C SER A 379 38.56 -0.86 -32.84
N HIS A 380 38.54 -0.74 -34.18
CA HIS A 380 37.34 -0.95 -34.97
C HIS A 380 36.81 -2.39 -34.86
N VAL A 381 37.70 -3.38 -34.94
CA VAL A 381 37.34 -4.80 -34.81
C VAL A 381 36.76 -5.10 -33.42
N GLN A 382 37.36 -4.55 -32.36
CA GLN A 382 36.81 -4.67 -31.00
C GLN A 382 35.45 -3.97 -30.87
N GLY A 383 35.28 -2.79 -31.46
CA GLY A 383 34.00 -2.06 -31.48
C GLY A 383 32.88 -2.84 -32.18
N ASP A 384 33.16 -3.45 -33.32
CA ASP A 384 32.19 -4.25 -34.07
C ASP A 384 31.86 -5.58 -33.38
N ALA A 385 32.83 -6.23 -32.74
CA ALA A 385 32.60 -7.43 -31.93
C ALA A 385 31.68 -7.14 -30.74
N MET A 386 31.80 -5.97 -30.10
CA MET A 386 30.90 -5.56 -29.02
C MET A 386 29.47 -5.34 -29.51
N LYS A 387 29.30 -4.66 -30.66
CA LYS A 387 27.98 -4.46 -31.27
C LYS A 387 27.29 -5.79 -31.65
N ALA A 388 28.06 -6.76 -32.16
CA ALA A 388 27.54 -8.08 -32.51
C ALA A 388 27.13 -8.90 -31.26
N SER A 389 27.93 -8.84 -30.18
CA SER A 389 27.58 -9.45 -28.90
C SER A 389 26.31 -8.82 -28.28
N HIS A 390 26.13 -7.50 -28.45
CA HIS A 390 24.93 -6.79 -28.01
C HIS A 390 23.66 -7.22 -28.72
N ALA A 391 23.69 -7.38 -30.04
CA ALA A 391 22.52 -7.82 -30.82
C ALA A 391 22.05 -9.24 -30.44
N GLY A 392 22.96 -10.11 -29.99
CA GLY A 392 22.63 -11.44 -29.49
C GLY A 392 22.00 -11.43 -28.10
N ALA A 393 22.47 -10.57 -27.19
CA ALA A 393 21.97 -10.48 -25.82
C ALA A 393 20.57 -9.81 -25.73
N SER A 394 20.29 -8.81 -26.56
CA SER A 394 18.97 -8.17 -26.61
C SER A 394 17.89 -9.04 -27.25
N ALA A 395 18.26 -9.94 -28.17
CA ALA A 395 17.33 -10.93 -28.73
C ALA A 395 16.91 -11.98 -27.68
N MET A 396 17.83 -12.42 -26.82
CA MET A 396 17.55 -13.37 -25.73
C MET A 396 16.68 -12.78 -24.61
N SER A 397 16.88 -11.51 -24.22
CA SER A 397 16.02 -10.89 -23.18
C SER A 397 14.60 -10.60 -23.69
N SER A 398 14.41 -10.46 -25.01
CA SER A 398 13.07 -10.25 -25.59
C SER A 398 12.23 -11.52 -25.68
N SER A 399 12.84 -12.71 -25.65
CA SER A 399 12.09 -13.98 -25.71
C SER A 399 11.69 -14.54 -24.34
N ASP A 400 12.18 -13.95 -23.24
CA ASP A 400 11.91 -14.39 -21.87
C ASP A 400 10.77 -13.56 -21.21
N GLY A 401 10.19 -12.60 -21.95
CA GLY A 401 9.11 -11.73 -21.49
C GLY A 401 7.69 -12.28 -21.64
N ASP A 402 7.51 -13.39 -22.38
CA ASP A 402 6.22 -14.08 -22.54
C ASP A 402 6.17 -15.32 -21.64
N ILE A 403 6.11 -15.11 -20.32
CA ILE A 403 5.63 -16.15 -19.40
C ILE A 403 4.17 -15.82 -19.08
N GLU A 404 3.25 -16.51 -19.75
CA GLU A 404 1.83 -16.53 -19.39
C GLU A 404 1.68 -17.00 -17.93
N LEU A 405 1.29 -16.08 -17.04
CA LEU A 405 0.85 -16.39 -15.69
C LEU A 405 -0.63 -16.81 -15.72
N PHE A 406 -0.87 -18.10 -15.48
CA PHE A 406 -2.19 -18.64 -15.08
C PHE A 406 -2.48 -18.38 -13.60
#